data_AF-A0A7K4VPF3-F1
#
_entry.id   AF-A0A7K4VPF3-F1
#
_cell.length_a   1.000
_cell.length_b   1.000
_cell.length_c   1.000
_cell.angle_alpha   90.00
_cell.angle_beta   90.00
_cell.angle_gamma   90.00
#
_symmetry.space_group_name_H-M   'P 1'
#
loop_
_entity.id
_entity.type
_entity.pdbx_description
1 polymer ?
#
loop_
_entity_poly.entity_id
_entity_poly.type
_entity_poly.pdbx_seq_one_letter_code
_entity_poly.pdbx_strand_id
1 'polypeptide(L)'
;SEAAELLGLMHYMEGLRLITTVELVPPTSDENTTVTDTELGGVPVRLFLPKRAPGGLRRAVLFFHGGGWCLGDAGMHGYDLMSRRISNELDAVVVSVNYRLAPPHRFPAQFEDVYAVTKFFLQSKVLSQYGVDPARVCVAGDSAGGNLAAAVAQQLSEDPEVKTKLKAQVLIYPALQALDLDLPSYRDNAHKPLLPRALMVRFWSEYLSAEPALHAAMASNRHVPPEAGPLLPLVNWSRWLPAAMRGAHAY
;
A
#
# COMPACT_ATOMS: atom_id res chain seq x y z
N SER A 1 20.86 -3.19 -10.47
CA SER A 1 21.51 -4.19 -9.60
C SER A 1 22.27 -3.46 -8.49
N GLU A 2 22.56 -4.11 -7.36
CA GLU A 2 23.40 -3.51 -6.29
C GLU A 2 24.77 -3.05 -6.83
N ALA A 3 25.33 -3.78 -7.81
CA ALA A 3 26.56 -3.40 -8.49
C ALA A 3 26.44 -2.05 -9.24
N ALA A 4 25.29 -1.76 -9.88
CA ALA A 4 25.09 -0.47 -10.55
C ALA A 4 24.97 0.69 -9.55
N GLU A 5 24.35 0.45 -8.39
CA GLU A 5 24.27 1.44 -7.31
C GLU A 5 25.65 1.69 -6.67
N LEU A 6 26.41 0.63 -6.39
CA LEU A 6 27.78 0.72 -5.88
C LEU A 6 28.73 1.46 -6.85
N LEU A 7 28.47 1.37 -8.15
CA LEU A 7 29.20 2.10 -9.19
C LEU A 7 28.64 3.51 -9.45
N GLY A 8 27.60 3.93 -8.72
CA GLY A 8 26.96 5.25 -8.86
C GLY A 8 26.20 5.45 -10.18
N LEU A 9 25.88 4.38 -10.89
CA LEU A 9 25.28 4.43 -12.23
C LEU A 9 23.75 4.56 -12.21
N MET A 10 23.11 4.04 -11.17
CA MET A 10 21.65 4.02 -11.02
C MET A 10 21.28 3.67 -9.58
N HIS A 11 20.28 4.34 -9.01
CA HIS A 11 19.79 3.98 -7.67
C HIS A 11 19.18 2.58 -7.68
N TYR A 12 19.38 1.77 -6.63
CA TYR A 12 18.93 0.38 -6.65
C TYR A 12 17.41 0.24 -6.89
N MET A 13 16.62 1.16 -6.30
CA MET A 13 15.16 1.22 -6.54
C MET A 13 14.81 1.58 -7.99
N GLU A 14 15.58 2.43 -8.67
CA GLU A 14 15.33 2.76 -10.09
C GLU A 14 15.54 1.52 -10.97
N GLY A 15 16.57 0.73 -10.68
CA GLY A 15 16.80 -0.54 -11.37
C GLY A 15 15.66 -1.54 -11.19
N LEU A 16 15.08 -1.63 -9.99
CA LEU A 16 13.91 -2.48 -9.74
C LEU A 16 12.65 -1.93 -10.43
N ARG A 17 12.46 -0.61 -10.48
CA ARG A 17 11.33 0.01 -11.16
C ARG A 17 11.28 -0.33 -12.64
N LEU A 18 12.41 -0.35 -13.32
CA LEU A 18 12.47 -0.69 -14.74
C LEU A 18 11.90 -2.09 -15.03
N ILE A 19 12.05 -3.03 -14.09
CA ILE A 19 11.44 -4.36 -14.19
C ILE A 19 9.92 -4.26 -14.03
N THR A 20 9.41 -3.43 -13.13
CA THR A 20 7.97 -3.26 -12.97
C THR A 20 7.31 -2.48 -14.13
N THR A 21 8.06 -1.59 -14.79
CA THR A 21 7.54 -0.80 -15.93
C THR A 21 7.19 -1.66 -17.14
N VAL A 22 7.88 -2.80 -17.34
CA VAL A 22 7.55 -3.70 -18.47
C VAL A 22 6.20 -4.40 -18.30
N GLU A 23 5.63 -4.39 -17.09
CA GLU A 23 4.31 -4.95 -16.80
C GLU A 23 3.17 -3.94 -17.00
N LEU A 24 3.47 -2.69 -17.35
CA LEU A 24 2.43 -1.68 -17.55
C LEU A 24 1.57 -2.00 -18.75
N VAL A 25 0.25 -1.96 -18.54
CA VAL A 25 -0.76 -2.09 -19.58
C VAL A 25 -1.52 -0.77 -19.76
N PRO A 26 -1.93 -0.41 -20.99
CA PRO A 26 -2.77 0.76 -21.21
C PRO A 26 -4.15 0.58 -20.54
N PRO A 27 -4.87 1.69 -20.25
CA PRO A 27 -6.22 1.65 -19.68
C PRO A 27 -7.25 1.19 -20.72
N THR A 28 -7.19 -0.07 -21.14
CA THR A 28 -8.06 -0.61 -22.18
C THR A 28 -9.40 -1.05 -21.59
N SER A 29 -10.49 -0.45 -22.07
CA SER A 29 -11.84 -0.89 -21.72
C SER A 29 -12.18 -2.20 -22.43
N ASP A 30 -12.97 -3.06 -21.78
CA ASP A 30 -13.49 -4.31 -22.34
C ASP A 30 -15.04 -4.32 -22.30
N GLU A 31 -15.69 -5.43 -22.63
CA GLU A 31 -17.15 -5.53 -22.63
C GLU A 31 -17.80 -5.38 -21.24
N ASN A 32 -17.06 -5.65 -20.16
CA ASN A 32 -17.55 -5.65 -18.79
C ASN A 32 -17.17 -4.39 -18.02
N THR A 33 -16.03 -3.78 -18.32
CA THR A 33 -15.45 -2.70 -17.54
C THR A 33 -14.96 -1.55 -18.44
N THR A 34 -15.37 -0.33 -18.12
CA THR A 34 -14.73 0.88 -18.63
C THR A 34 -13.52 1.18 -17.76
N VAL A 35 -12.34 1.29 -18.37
CA VAL A 35 -11.08 1.60 -17.70
C VAL A 35 -10.58 2.95 -18.19
N THR A 36 -10.19 3.84 -17.28
CA THR A 36 -9.75 5.20 -17.62
C THR A 36 -8.70 5.69 -16.64
N ASP A 37 -7.62 6.27 -17.16
CA ASP A 37 -6.65 7.00 -16.36
C ASP A 37 -7.14 8.45 -16.19
N THR A 38 -7.18 8.94 -14.96
CA THR A 38 -7.67 10.27 -14.60
C THR A 38 -7.02 10.76 -13.31
N GLU A 39 -7.46 11.91 -12.78
CA GLU A 39 -7.00 12.44 -11.50
C GLU A 39 -8.16 12.61 -10.53
N LEU A 40 -7.96 12.20 -9.28
CA LEU A 40 -8.88 12.44 -8.17
C LEU A 40 -8.10 13.07 -7.02
N GLY A 41 -8.59 14.19 -6.47
CA GLY A 41 -7.86 14.91 -5.42
C GLY A 41 -6.46 15.39 -5.82
N GLY A 42 -6.22 15.59 -7.13
CA GLY A 42 -4.90 16.00 -7.66
C GLY A 42 -3.88 14.86 -7.78
N VAL A 43 -4.29 13.60 -7.62
CA VAL A 43 -3.43 12.43 -7.73
C VAL A 43 -3.89 11.55 -8.89
N PRO A 44 -2.98 11.04 -9.74
CA PRO A 44 -3.32 10.10 -10.79
C PRO A 44 -3.95 8.82 -10.25
N VAL A 45 -4.98 8.34 -10.92
CA VAL A 45 -5.65 7.08 -10.61
C VAL A 45 -6.02 6.35 -11.90
N ARG A 46 -6.09 5.02 -11.82
CA ARG A 46 -6.81 4.21 -12.80
C ARG A 46 -8.16 3.84 -12.25
N LEU A 47 -9.21 4.26 -12.95
CA LEU A 47 -10.60 4.01 -12.60
C LEU A 47 -11.14 2.82 -13.39
N PHE A 48 -11.81 1.90 -12.69
CA PHE A 48 -12.53 0.77 -13.27
C PHE A 48 -14.01 0.90 -12.92
N LEU A 49 -14.83 1.10 -13.95
CA LEU A 49 -16.28 1.28 -13.82
C LEU A 49 -17.00 0.11 -14.51
N PRO A 50 -17.79 -0.70 -13.78
CA PRO A 50 -18.51 -1.81 -14.37
C PRO A 50 -19.62 -1.28 -15.30
N LYS A 51 -19.70 -1.85 -16.52
CA LYS A 51 -20.67 -1.49 -17.56
C LYS A 51 -22.04 -2.09 -17.34
N ARG A 52 -22.14 -3.17 -16.56
CA ARG A 52 -23.42 -3.81 -16.21
C ARG A 52 -24.36 -2.78 -15.61
N ALA A 53 -25.58 -2.68 -16.12
CA ALA A 53 -26.59 -1.79 -15.55
C ALA A 53 -26.75 -2.08 -14.04
N PRO A 54 -26.62 -1.06 -13.17
CA PRO A 54 -26.76 -1.28 -11.75
C PRO A 54 -28.17 -1.74 -11.41
N GLY A 55 -28.31 -2.73 -10.52
CA GLY A 55 -29.59 -3.02 -9.84
C GLY A 55 -29.94 -2.00 -8.73
N GLY A 56 -29.08 -0.99 -8.53
CA GLY A 56 -29.13 0.02 -7.47
C GLY A 56 -27.78 0.75 -7.38
N LEU A 57 -27.55 1.54 -6.33
CA LEU A 57 -26.25 2.17 -6.14
C LEU A 57 -25.11 1.14 -5.95
N ARG A 58 -23.95 1.44 -6.52
CA ARG A 58 -22.77 0.58 -6.60
C ARG A 58 -21.96 0.57 -5.31
N ARG A 59 -21.08 -0.44 -5.19
CA ARG A 59 -20.00 -0.43 -4.19
C ARG A 59 -18.82 0.39 -4.72
N ALA A 60 -17.89 0.75 -3.84
CA ALA A 60 -16.61 1.27 -4.28
C ALA A 60 -15.45 0.70 -3.45
N VAL A 61 -14.33 0.47 -4.14
CA VAL A 61 -13.06 0.02 -3.56
C VAL A 61 -11.96 0.99 -3.97
N LEU A 62 -11.34 1.66 -3.01
CA LEU A 62 -10.10 2.38 -3.26
C LEU A 62 -8.94 1.44 -3.00
N PHE A 63 -8.17 1.12 -4.04
CA PHE A 63 -7.10 0.14 -3.99
C PHE A 63 -5.73 0.83 -4.00
N PHE A 64 -4.90 0.47 -3.04
CA PHE A 64 -3.52 0.96 -2.91
C PHE A 64 -2.58 -0.20 -3.17
N HIS A 65 -1.76 -0.08 -4.21
CA HIS A 65 -0.85 -1.14 -4.62
C HIS A 65 0.30 -1.36 -3.62
N GLY A 66 0.91 -2.53 -3.62
CA GLY A 66 2.13 -2.84 -2.89
C GLY A 66 3.39 -2.34 -3.60
N GLY A 67 4.55 -2.91 -3.24
CA GLY A 67 5.85 -2.53 -3.82
C GLY A 67 6.74 -1.72 -2.89
N GLY A 68 6.57 -1.87 -1.56
CA GLY A 68 7.48 -1.27 -0.58
C GLY A 68 7.56 0.25 -0.65
N TRP A 69 6.46 0.93 -1.03
CA TRP A 69 6.38 2.38 -1.26
C TRP A 69 7.31 2.93 -2.35
N CYS A 70 8.09 2.06 -3.00
CA CYS A 70 9.15 2.41 -3.94
C CYS A 70 8.88 1.88 -5.34
N LEU A 71 7.99 0.90 -5.48
CA LEU A 71 7.64 0.21 -6.71
C LEU A 71 6.12 0.15 -6.83
N GLY A 72 5.65 -0.29 -7.99
CA GLY A 72 4.22 -0.49 -8.24
C GLY A 72 3.61 0.62 -9.11
N ASP A 73 2.52 0.27 -9.78
CA ASP A 73 1.65 1.20 -10.50
C ASP A 73 0.27 0.53 -10.66
N ALA A 74 -0.80 1.31 -10.58
CA ALA A 74 -2.17 0.90 -10.84
C ALA A 74 -2.36 0.26 -12.23
N GLY A 75 -1.50 0.61 -13.19
CA GLY A 75 -1.48 0.05 -14.53
C GLY A 75 -0.59 -1.17 -14.71
N MET A 76 0.10 -1.67 -13.67
CA MET A 76 0.78 -2.97 -13.79
C MET A 76 -0.24 -4.08 -14.03
N HIS A 77 0.08 -5.02 -14.91
CA HIS A 77 -0.81 -6.08 -15.35
C HIS A 77 -1.50 -6.82 -14.18
N GLY A 78 -0.77 -7.14 -13.11
CA GLY A 78 -1.34 -7.79 -11.93
C GLY A 78 -2.41 -6.95 -11.21
N TYR A 79 -2.15 -5.65 -11.01
CA TYR A 79 -3.11 -4.74 -10.36
C TYR A 79 -4.28 -4.39 -11.27
N ASP A 80 -4.06 -4.28 -12.58
CA ASP A 80 -5.12 -4.09 -13.57
C ASP A 80 -6.09 -5.28 -13.58
N LEU A 81 -5.58 -6.51 -13.66
CA LEU A 81 -6.38 -7.73 -13.60
C LEU A 81 -7.13 -7.86 -12.27
N MET A 82 -6.48 -7.58 -11.15
CA MET A 82 -7.11 -7.62 -9.84
C MET A 82 -8.25 -6.59 -9.74
N SER A 83 -8.03 -5.36 -10.22
CA SER A 83 -9.02 -4.29 -10.18
C SER A 83 -10.23 -4.58 -11.07
N ARG A 84 -10.02 -5.14 -12.28
CA ARG A 84 -11.12 -5.63 -13.13
C ARG A 84 -11.92 -6.72 -12.43
N ARG A 85 -11.23 -7.68 -11.82
CA ARG A 85 -11.89 -8.78 -11.12
C ARG A 85 -12.76 -8.28 -9.97
N ILE A 86 -12.21 -7.39 -9.13
CA ILE A 86 -12.96 -6.74 -8.05
C ILE A 86 -14.18 -5.98 -8.61
N SER A 87 -13.97 -5.19 -9.67
CA SER A 87 -15.03 -4.38 -10.30
C SER A 87 -16.18 -5.26 -10.81
N ASN A 88 -15.86 -6.34 -11.52
CA ASN A 88 -16.83 -7.23 -12.14
C ASN A 88 -17.54 -8.14 -11.14
N GLU A 89 -16.81 -8.74 -10.19
CA GLU A 89 -17.40 -9.67 -9.22
C GLU A 89 -18.28 -8.95 -8.18
N LEU A 90 -17.93 -7.71 -7.81
CA LEU A 90 -18.64 -6.97 -6.75
C LEU A 90 -19.62 -5.92 -7.28
N ASP A 91 -19.68 -5.70 -8.60
CA ASP A 91 -20.34 -4.55 -9.23
C ASP A 91 -19.88 -3.24 -8.56
N ALA A 92 -18.56 -3.08 -8.48
CA ALA A 92 -17.91 -2.01 -7.72
C ALA A 92 -17.12 -1.07 -8.64
N VAL A 93 -17.17 0.22 -8.31
CA VAL A 93 -16.23 1.21 -8.83
C VAL A 93 -14.89 0.99 -8.14
N VAL A 94 -13.83 0.70 -8.89
CA VAL A 94 -12.48 0.55 -8.31
C VAL A 94 -11.64 1.74 -8.68
N VAL A 95 -11.07 2.40 -7.66
CA VAL A 95 -10.13 3.51 -7.81
C VAL A 95 -8.75 2.98 -7.41
N SER A 96 -7.93 2.62 -8.39
CA SER A 96 -6.55 2.18 -8.15
C SER A 96 -5.61 3.38 -8.17
N VAL A 97 -4.96 3.67 -7.04
CA VAL A 97 -4.26 4.95 -6.84
C VAL A 97 -2.78 4.87 -7.21
N ASN A 98 -2.31 5.80 -8.04
CA ASN A 98 -0.91 5.99 -8.39
C ASN A 98 -0.28 7.04 -7.48
N TYR A 99 -0.05 6.65 -6.23
CA TYR A 99 0.59 7.52 -5.24
C TYR A 99 2.08 7.72 -5.54
N ARG A 100 2.64 8.87 -5.15
CA ARG A 100 4.05 9.20 -5.32
C ARG A 100 4.94 8.18 -4.60
N LEU A 101 6.05 7.80 -5.22
CA LEU A 101 6.90 6.71 -4.73
C LEU A 101 8.27 7.21 -4.23
N ALA A 102 8.84 6.53 -3.24
CA ALA A 102 10.19 6.76 -2.74
C ALA A 102 11.26 6.12 -3.64
N PRO A 103 12.49 6.63 -3.72
CA PRO A 103 13.04 7.76 -2.95
C PRO A 103 12.67 9.19 -3.38
N PRO A 104 12.20 9.52 -4.61
CA PRO A 104 11.96 10.92 -4.97
C PRO A 104 10.96 11.62 -4.05
N HIS A 105 9.96 10.87 -3.57
CA HIS A 105 8.96 11.34 -2.62
C HIS A 105 8.92 10.38 -1.43
N ARG A 106 9.47 10.81 -0.29
CA ARG A 106 9.49 10.02 0.95
C ARG A 106 8.22 10.26 1.75
N PHE A 107 8.02 9.48 2.81
CA PHE A 107 6.99 9.71 3.80
C PHE A 107 6.97 11.20 4.22
N PRO A 108 5.80 11.87 4.27
CA PRO A 108 4.45 11.29 4.17
C PRO A 108 3.79 11.28 2.78
N ALA A 109 4.51 11.54 1.68
CA ALA A 109 3.92 11.79 0.36
C ALA A 109 2.92 10.70 -0.12
N GLN A 110 3.27 9.43 0.05
CA GLN A 110 2.41 8.28 -0.30
C GLN A 110 1.07 8.34 0.44
N PHE A 111 1.14 8.61 1.75
CA PHE A 111 -0.02 8.68 2.64
C PHE A 111 -0.88 9.89 2.29
N GLU A 112 -0.27 11.05 2.07
CA GLU A 112 -0.98 12.26 1.64
C GLU A 112 -1.77 12.01 0.36
N ASP A 113 -1.19 11.33 -0.61
CA ASP A 113 -1.83 11.05 -1.89
C ASP A 113 -3.05 10.12 -1.74
N VAL A 114 -2.87 8.97 -1.07
CA VAL A 114 -4.00 8.04 -0.86
C VAL A 114 -5.08 8.64 0.03
N TYR A 115 -4.70 9.50 0.99
CA TYR A 115 -5.63 10.23 1.82
C TYR A 115 -6.43 11.26 1.02
N ALA A 116 -5.76 12.06 0.18
CA ALA A 116 -6.39 13.07 -0.67
C ALA A 116 -7.38 12.44 -1.65
N VAL A 117 -6.99 11.35 -2.33
CA VAL A 117 -7.89 10.60 -3.22
C VAL A 117 -9.10 10.08 -2.47
N THR A 118 -8.89 9.45 -1.31
CA THR A 118 -9.99 8.84 -0.55
C THR A 118 -10.96 9.90 -0.03
N LYS A 119 -10.44 10.98 0.56
CA LYS A 119 -11.25 12.10 1.04
C LYS A 119 -12.02 12.78 -0.10
N PHE A 120 -11.39 12.97 -1.27
CA PHE A 120 -12.04 13.52 -2.45
C PHE A 120 -13.15 12.60 -2.97
N PHE A 121 -12.89 11.31 -3.09
CA PHE A 121 -13.85 10.34 -3.61
C PHE A 121 -15.08 10.18 -2.70
N LEU A 122 -14.91 10.33 -1.38
CA LEU A 122 -15.98 10.24 -0.39
C LEU A 122 -16.95 11.43 -0.38
N GLN A 123 -16.70 12.48 -1.17
CA GLN A 123 -17.60 13.61 -1.31
C GLN A 123 -18.92 13.19 -1.99
N SER A 124 -20.06 13.65 -1.49
CA SER A 124 -21.39 13.26 -1.99
C SER A 124 -21.56 13.48 -3.50
N LYS A 125 -20.98 14.54 -4.06
CA LYS A 125 -21.02 14.83 -5.49
C LYS A 125 -20.26 13.77 -6.31
N VAL A 126 -19.09 13.35 -5.83
CA VAL A 126 -18.26 12.35 -6.51
C VAL A 126 -18.90 10.96 -6.42
N LEU A 127 -19.43 10.59 -5.25
CA LEU A 127 -20.19 9.35 -5.09
C LEU A 127 -21.41 9.31 -6.03
N SER A 128 -22.17 10.41 -6.12
CA SER A 128 -23.31 10.51 -7.04
C SER A 128 -22.90 10.41 -8.51
N GLN A 129 -21.77 11.01 -8.89
CA GLN A 129 -21.25 10.95 -10.26
C GLN A 129 -20.98 9.51 -10.70
N TYR A 130 -20.47 8.67 -9.79
CA TYR A 130 -20.18 7.27 -10.07
C TYR A 130 -21.30 6.31 -9.64
N GLY A 131 -22.45 6.83 -9.18
CA GLY A 131 -23.58 6.05 -8.71
C GLY A 131 -23.24 5.14 -7.52
N VAL A 132 -22.32 5.55 -6.65
CA VAL A 132 -21.83 4.77 -5.50
C VAL A 132 -22.71 5.02 -4.27
N ASP A 133 -23.01 3.94 -3.56
CA ASP A 133 -23.69 3.98 -2.26
C ASP A 133 -22.71 4.45 -1.17
N PRO A 134 -22.94 5.59 -0.49
CA PRO A 134 -22.08 6.05 0.60
C PRO A 134 -21.98 5.03 1.74
N ALA A 135 -22.94 4.10 1.86
CA ALA A 135 -22.91 3.03 2.84
C ALA A 135 -22.15 1.78 2.37
N ARG A 136 -21.41 1.82 1.25
CA ARG A 136 -20.71 0.66 0.67
C ARG A 136 -19.35 1.00 0.05
N VAL A 137 -18.58 1.88 0.70
CA VAL A 137 -17.21 2.23 0.30
C VAL A 137 -16.19 1.54 1.20
N CYS A 138 -15.16 0.94 0.62
CA CYS A 138 -14.02 0.39 1.36
C CYS A 138 -12.68 0.83 0.78
N VAL A 139 -11.63 0.69 1.60
CA VAL A 139 -10.24 0.76 1.16
C VAL A 139 -9.63 -0.64 1.17
N ALA A 140 -8.70 -0.88 0.27
CA ALA A 140 -7.99 -2.14 0.15
C ALA A 140 -6.54 -1.89 -0.27
N GLY A 141 -5.65 -2.78 0.11
CA GLY A 141 -4.29 -2.75 -0.41
C GLY A 141 -3.46 -3.94 0.05
N ASP A 142 -2.36 -4.16 -0.65
CA ASP A 142 -1.44 -5.26 -0.37
C ASP A 142 -0.06 -4.77 0.07
N SER A 143 0.60 -5.48 0.98
CA SER A 143 1.94 -5.13 1.47
C SER A 143 2.04 -3.66 1.95
N ALA A 144 2.81 -2.82 1.27
CA ALA A 144 2.91 -1.38 1.50
C ALA A 144 1.58 -0.64 1.28
N GLY A 145 0.78 -1.04 0.28
CA GLY A 145 -0.57 -0.53 0.07
C GLY A 145 -1.53 -0.95 1.19
N GLY A 146 -1.32 -2.12 1.78
CA GLY A 146 -2.03 -2.56 2.99
C GLY A 146 -1.70 -1.69 4.21
N ASN A 147 -0.45 -1.24 4.34
CA ASN A 147 -0.06 -0.23 5.33
C ASN A 147 -0.81 1.10 5.10
N LEU A 148 -0.83 1.59 3.86
CA LEU A 148 -1.54 2.82 3.48
C LEU A 148 -3.05 2.70 3.73
N ALA A 149 -3.65 1.54 3.44
CA ALA A 149 -5.08 1.28 3.67
C ALA A 149 -5.45 1.36 5.15
N ALA A 150 -4.62 0.79 6.02
CA ALA A 150 -4.82 0.88 7.47
C ALA A 150 -4.68 2.34 7.96
N ALA A 151 -3.63 3.04 7.53
CA ALA A 151 -3.35 4.41 7.95
C ALA A 151 -4.46 5.39 7.51
N VAL A 152 -4.92 5.31 6.26
CA VAL A 152 -6.01 6.16 5.75
C VAL A 152 -7.32 5.86 6.46
N ALA A 153 -7.64 4.58 6.70
CA ALA A 153 -8.85 4.22 7.43
C ALA A 153 -8.87 4.81 8.85
N GLN A 154 -7.72 4.78 9.54
CA GLN A 154 -7.56 5.39 10.85
C GLN A 154 -7.73 6.92 10.78
N GLN A 155 -6.98 7.60 9.91
CA GLN A 155 -7.03 9.06 9.79
C GLN A 155 -8.43 9.58 9.43
N LEU A 156 -9.11 8.94 8.47
CA LEU A 156 -10.46 9.35 8.06
C LEU A 156 -11.49 9.16 9.16
N SER A 157 -11.28 8.24 10.10
CA SER A 157 -12.19 8.03 11.22
C SER A 157 -12.15 9.18 12.24
N GLU A 158 -11.04 9.91 12.26
CA GLU A 158 -10.77 11.04 13.16
C GLU A 158 -10.98 12.40 12.46
N ASP A 159 -11.02 12.45 11.12
CA ASP A 159 -11.25 13.69 10.36
C ASP A 159 -12.73 14.14 10.42
N PRO A 160 -13.05 15.27 11.07
CA PRO A 160 -14.43 15.76 11.19
C PRO A 160 -15.03 16.28 9.88
N GLU A 161 -14.21 16.58 8.87
CA GLU A 161 -14.65 17.03 7.55
C GLU A 161 -15.21 15.88 6.71
N VAL A 162 -14.83 14.63 7.01
CA VAL A 162 -15.25 13.44 6.28
C VAL A 162 -16.59 12.95 6.80
N LYS A 163 -17.65 13.17 6.01
CA LYS A 163 -19.02 12.77 6.39
C LYS A 163 -19.36 11.31 6.03
N THR A 164 -18.80 10.82 4.92
CA THR A 164 -19.01 9.44 4.47
C THR A 164 -17.96 8.53 5.11
N LYS A 165 -18.40 7.57 5.94
CA LYS A 165 -17.50 6.63 6.61
C LYS A 165 -17.20 5.41 5.74
N LEU A 166 -15.94 4.98 5.73
CA LEU A 166 -15.54 3.68 5.20
C LEU A 166 -16.25 2.54 5.96
N LYS A 167 -16.55 1.46 5.25
CA LYS A 167 -17.30 0.30 5.79
C LYS A 167 -16.47 -0.94 5.98
N ALA A 168 -15.36 -1.02 5.27
CA ALA A 168 -14.38 -2.07 5.44
C ALA A 168 -12.99 -1.54 5.08
N GLN A 169 -11.98 -2.21 5.64
CA GLN A 169 -10.60 -2.13 5.18
C GLN A 169 -10.14 -3.55 4.88
N VAL A 170 -9.54 -3.77 3.71
CA VAL A 170 -9.01 -5.08 3.29
C VAL A 170 -7.49 -4.99 3.26
N LEU A 171 -6.84 -5.66 4.20
CA LEU A 171 -5.39 -5.59 4.40
C LEU A 171 -4.75 -6.90 3.97
N ILE A 172 -4.12 -6.92 2.79
CA ILE A 172 -3.50 -8.12 2.24
C ILE A 172 -2.01 -8.11 2.65
N TYR A 173 -1.61 -9.02 3.55
CA TYR A 173 -0.24 -9.12 4.13
C TYR A 173 0.43 -7.76 4.47
N PRO A 174 -0.23 -6.87 5.25
CA PRO A 174 0.17 -5.47 5.40
C PRO A 174 1.48 -5.25 6.17
N ALA A 175 2.25 -4.24 5.80
CA ALA A 175 3.45 -3.80 6.53
C ALA A 175 3.11 -2.86 7.70
N LEU A 176 2.61 -3.38 8.82
CA LEU A 176 2.03 -2.55 9.90
C LEU A 176 3.02 -1.99 10.92
N GLN A 177 4.28 -2.40 10.91
CA GLN A 177 5.26 -1.95 11.90
C GLN A 177 6.68 -1.94 11.34
N ALA A 178 7.47 -1.00 11.85
CA ALA A 178 8.90 -0.86 11.57
C ALA A 178 9.73 -0.79 12.87
N LEU A 179 9.16 -1.19 14.01
CA LEU A 179 9.81 -1.11 15.33
C LEU A 179 10.75 -2.29 15.57
N ASP A 180 10.36 -3.49 15.14
CA ASP A 180 11.15 -4.70 15.33
C ASP A 180 11.26 -5.47 14.03
N LEU A 181 12.45 -5.46 13.44
CA LEU A 181 12.77 -6.16 12.21
C LEU A 181 13.38 -7.55 12.48
N ASP A 182 13.34 -8.03 13.72
CA ASP A 182 13.79 -9.38 14.14
C ASP A 182 12.65 -10.27 14.67
N LEU A 183 11.39 -9.94 14.32
CA LEU A 183 10.24 -10.83 14.49
C LEU A 183 10.58 -12.27 14.07
N PRO A 184 9.99 -13.31 14.70
CA PRO A 184 10.18 -14.71 14.28
C PRO A 184 10.04 -14.91 12.77
N SER A 185 9.00 -14.34 12.16
CA SER A 185 8.78 -14.41 10.71
C SER A 185 9.84 -13.68 9.89
N TYR A 186 10.41 -12.57 10.36
CA TYR A 186 11.51 -11.87 9.69
C TYR A 186 12.78 -12.72 9.69
N ARG A 187 13.04 -13.46 10.78
CA ARG A 187 14.20 -14.35 10.93
C ARG A 187 14.04 -15.60 10.08
N ASP A 188 12.91 -16.29 10.20
CA ASP A 188 12.64 -17.55 9.48
C ASP A 188 12.58 -17.35 7.96
N ASN A 189 12.19 -16.16 7.50
CA ASN A 189 12.08 -15.84 6.08
C ASN A 189 13.18 -14.90 5.59
N ALA A 190 14.25 -14.69 6.37
CA ALA A 190 15.28 -13.68 6.10
C ALA A 190 15.91 -13.77 4.69
N HIS A 191 16.00 -14.98 4.16
CA HIS A 191 16.64 -15.28 2.86
C HIS A 191 15.66 -15.77 1.79
N LYS A 192 14.34 -15.62 1.99
CA LYS A 192 13.38 -16.03 0.96
C LYS A 192 13.48 -15.12 -0.28
N PRO A 193 13.42 -15.69 -1.49
CA PRO A 193 13.79 -14.98 -2.72
C PRO A 193 12.82 -13.84 -3.10
N LEU A 194 11.54 -13.93 -2.72
CA LEU A 194 10.55 -12.91 -3.10
C LEU A 194 10.67 -11.62 -2.27
N LEU A 195 10.91 -11.75 -0.97
CA LEU A 195 10.98 -10.63 -0.04
C LEU A 195 11.93 -10.96 1.11
N PRO A 196 13.26 -10.89 0.88
CA PRO A 196 14.23 -11.10 1.95
C PRO A 196 14.20 -9.94 2.94
N ARG A 197 14.64 -10.19 4.19
CA ARG A 197 14.68 -9.17 5.25
C ARG A 197 15.47 -7.93 4.85
N ALA A 198 16.59 -8.12 4.15
CA ALA A 198 17.42 -7.02 3.67
C ALA A 198 16.65 -6.08 2.72
N LEU A 199 15.78 -6.62 1.87
CA LEU A 199 14.95 -5.82 0.97
C LEU A 199 13.87 -5.04 1.74
N MET A 200 13.26 -5.64 2.77
CA MET A 200 12.34 -4.92 3.65
C MET A 200 13.01 -3.79 4.42
N VAL A 201 14.22 -3.99 4.93
CA VAL A 201 15.03 -2.94 5.57
C VAL A 201 15.27 -1.81 4.58
N ARG A 202 15.61 -2.13 3.32
CA ARG A 202 15.80 -1.11 2.29
C ARG A 202 14.52 -0.34 2.02
N PHE A 203 13.37 -0.99 1.83
CA PHE A 203 12.09 -0.32 1.62
C PHE A 203 11.73 0.63 2.77
N TRP A 204 11.86 0.20 4.03
CA TRP A 204 11.60 1.06 5.19
C TRP A 204 12.55 2.27 5.22
N SER A 205 13.84 2.06 4.99
CA SER A 205 14.81 3.14 4.98
C SER A 205 14.51 4.17 3.89
N GLU A 206 14.27 3.72 2.65
CA GLU A 206 13.94 4.58 1.51
C GLU A 206 12.65 5.36 1.72
N TYR A 207 11.63 4.70 2.28
CA TYR A 207 10.36 5.32 2.59
C TYR A 207 10.48 6.44 3.63
N LEU A 208 11.33 6.27 4.65
CA LEU A 208 11.44 7.23 5.76
C LEU A 208 12.41 8.39 5.49
N SER A 209 13.68 8.10 5.20
CA SER A 209 14.70 9.15 5.01
C SER A 209 15.78 8.83 3.98
N ALA A 210 15.94 7.56 3.61
CA ALA A 210 17.05 7.00 2.83
C ALA A 210 18.44 7.28 3.43
N GLU A 211 18.54 7.64 4.71
CA GLU A 211 19.84 7.88 5.34
C GLU A 211 20.59 6.55 5.53
N PRO A 212 21.87 6.46 5.11
CA PRO A 212 22.68 5.26 5.30
C PRO A 212 22.78 4.82 6.76
N ALA A 213 22.79 5.78 7.69
CA ALA A 213 22.80 5.51 9.13
C ALA A 213 21.51 4.80 9.58
N LEU A 214 20.34 5.26 9.11
CA LEU A 214 19.06 4.62 9.40
C LEU A 214 19.00 3.21 8.79
N HIS A 215 19.45 3.04 7.55
CA HIS A 215 19.54 1.74 6.91
C HIS A 215 20.39 0.75 7.72
N ALA A 216 21.59 1.17 8.14
CA ALA A 216 22.48 0.34 8.95
C ALA A 216 21.91 0.02 10.35
N ALA A 217 21.24 1.00 10.97
CA ALA A 217 20.56 0.80 12.24
C ALA A 217 19.41 -0.20 12.10
N MET A 218 18.57 -0.09 11.05
CA MET A 218 17.49 -1.02 10.75
C MET A 218 18.00 -2.43 10.43
N ALA A 219 19.06 -2.54 9.63
CA ALA A 219 19.68 -3.83 9.30
C ALA A 219 20.13 -4.60 10.56
N SER A 220 20.57 -3.86 11.59
CA SER A 220 20.98 -4.42 12.88
C SER A 220 19.90 -4.37 13.98
N ASN A 221 18.66 -3.99 13.64
CA ASN A 221 17.53 -3.82 14.57
C ASN A 221 17.82 -2.89 15.76
N ARG A 222 18.64 -1.85 15.55
CA ARG A 222 19.06 -0.84 16.54
C ARG A 222 18.55 0.56 16.22
N HIS A 223 17.58 0.67 15.32
CA HIS A 223 16.96 1.94 14.92
C HIS A 223 15.89 2.43 15.89
N VAL A 224 15.40 1.56 16.78
CA VAL A 224 14.52 1.97 17.87
C VAL A 224 15.37 2.43 19.06
N PRO A 225 15.21 3.69 19.50
CA PRO A 225 16.01 4.24 20.59
C PRO A 225 15.57 3.62 21.94
N PRO A 226 16.49 3.45 22.93
CA PRO A 226 16.16 2.86 24.23
C PRO A 226 15.01 3.54 24.97
N GLU A 227 14.80 4.83 24.74
CA GLU A 227 13.71 5.65 25.28
C GLU A 227 12.33 5.15 24.83
N ALA A 228 12.24 4.47 23.68
CA ALA A 228 11.01 3.81 23.22
C ALA A 228 10.80 2.43 23.85
N GLY A 229 11.72 1.98 24.73
CA GLY A 229 11.64 0.71 25.46
C GLY A 229 10.30 0.44 26.14
N PRO A 230 9.65 1.42 26.80
CA PRO A 230 8.32 1.24 27.40
C PRO A 230 7.20 0.90 26.39
N LEU A 231 7.37 1.21 25.10
CA LEU A 231 6.40 0.90 24.04
C LEU A 231 6.57 -0.52 23.49
N LEU A 232 7.77 -1.10 23.55
CA LEU A 232 8.07 -2.42 22.99
C LEU A 232 7.18 -3.55 23.54
N PRO A 233 6.81 -3.59 24.85
CA PRO A 233 5.86 -4.58 25.35
C PRO A 233 4.45 -4.47 24.74
N LEU A 234 4.01 -3.27 24.35
CA LEU A 234 2.70 -3.07 23.73
C LEU A 234 2.63 -3.69 22.33
N VAL A 235 3.78 -3.76 21.66
CA VAL A 235 3.98 -4.33 20.32
C VAL A 235 4.71 -5.68 20.36
N ASN A 236 4.71 -6.38 21.49
CA ASN A 236 5.24 -7.75 21.54
C ASN A 236 4.27 -8.70 20.80
N TRP A 237 4.50 -8.87 19.50
CA TRP A 237 3.63 -9.67 18.64
C TRP A 237 3.75 -11.17 18.91
N SER A 238 4.88 -11.63 19.47
CA SER A 238 5.09 -13.06 19.75
C SER A 238 4.13 -13.63 20.78
N ARG A 239 3.58 -12.79 21.67
CA ARG A 239 2.57 -13.23 22.65
C ARG A 239 1.30 -13.77 22.00
N TRP A 240 1.02 -13.32 20.77
CA TRP A 240 -0.12 -13.76 19.97
C TRP A 240 0.18 -15.00 19.14
N LEU A 241 1.43 -15.46 19.08
CA LEU A 241 1.80 -16.66 18.34
C LEU A 241 1.40 -17.93 19.10
N PRO A 242 0.92 -18.97 18.38
CA PRO A 242 0.78 -20.32 18.93
C PRO A 242 2.09 -20.78 19.58
N ALA A 243 2.01 -21.58 20.64
CA ALA A 243 3.20 -22.04 21.38
C ALA A 243 4.26 -22.71 20.48
N ALA A 244 3.81 -23.48 19.48
CA ALA A 244 4.68 -24.13 18.49
C ALA A 244 5.43 -23.13 17.57
N MET A 245 4.90 -21.92 17.38
CA MET A 245 5.50 -20.86 16.54
C MET A 245 6.35 -19.87 17.33
N ARG A 246 6.30 -19.88 18.67
CA ARG A 246 7.19 -19.05 19.49
C ARG A 246 8.64 -19.54 19.48
N GLY A 247 8.87 -20.82 19.18
CA GLY A 247 10.21 -21.40 19.05
C GLY A 247 11.13 -21.05 20.22
N ALA A 248 12.39 -20.72 19.93
CA ALA A 248 13.36 -20.16 20.87
C ALA A 248 13.43 -18.63 20.81
N HIS A 249 12.42 -17.96 20.25
CA HIS A 249 12.42 -16.52 20.09
C HIS A 249 12.16 -15.85 21.43
N ALA A 250 13.24 -15.43 22.10
CA ALA A 250 13.15 -14.54 23.25
C ALA A 250 12.87 -13.11 22.75
N TYR A 251 11.78 -12.53 23.26
CA TYR A 251 11.49 -11.10 23.19
C TYR A 251 12.05 -10.39 24.40
#